data_AF-A0A1F4DTU4-F1
#
_entry.id   AF-A0A1F4DTU4-F1
#
_cell.length_a   1.000
_cell.length_b   1.000
_cell.length_c   1.000
_cell.angle_alpha   90.00
_cell.angle_beta   90.00
_cell.angle_gamma   90.00
#
_symmetry.space_group_name_H-M   'P 1'
#
loop_
_entity.id
_entity.type
_entity.pdbx_description
1 polymer ?
#
loop_
_entity_poly.entity_id
_entity_poly.type
_entity_poly.pdbx_seq_one_letter_code
_entity_poly.pdbx_strand_id
1 'polypeptide(L)' 'MKVKTSITLSDTVLTAIDRHAGKGANRSEFIENAVRAYIASLLRKEQNARDLAIINRHAARLNREAKDVLDYQAPL' A
#
# COMPACT_ATOMS: atom_id res chain seq x y z
N MET A 1 6.80 0.66 -24.12
CA MET A 1 7.11 -0.54 -24.92
C MET A 1 7.05 -1.76 -24.01
N LYS A 2 6.44 -2.88 -24.41
CA LYS A 2 6.38 -4.12 -23.59
C LYS A 2 7.50 -5.07 -24.02
N VAL A 3 8.17 -5.71 -23.06
CA VAL A 3 9.22 -6.72 -23.30
C VAL A 3 8.67 -8.09 -22.94
N LYS A 4 8.81 -9.07 -23.85
CA LYS A 4 8.42 -10.46 -23.54
C LYS A 4 9.42 -11.04 -22.54
N THR A 5 8.90 -11.59 -21.45
CA THR A 5 9.69 -12.21 -20.39
C THR A 5 9.08 -13.57 -20.09
N SER A 6 9.91 -14.61 -20.03
CA SER A 6 9.50 -15.93 -19.57
C SER A 6 9.69 -16.02 -18.06
N ILE A 7 8.67 -16.44 -17.34
CA ILE A 7 8.70 -16.65 -15.89
C ILE A 7 8.11 -18.01 -15.56
N THR A 8 8.68 -18.67 -14.56
CA THR A 8 8.12 -19.91 -14.02
C THR A 8 7.07 -19.59 -12.98
N LEU A 9 5.87 -20.15 -13.14
CA LEU A 9 4.77 -20.05 -12.19
C LEU A 9 4.30 -21.46 -11.84
N SER A 10 3.79 -21.66 -10.63
CA SER A 10 3.18 -22.93 -10.26
C SER A 10 1.88 -23.14 -11.03
N ASP A 11 1.51 -24.40 -11.25
CA ASP A 11 0.22 -24.76 -11.89
C ASP A 11 -0.98 -24.18 -11.13
N THR A 12 -0.87 -24.12 -9.80
CA THR A 12 -1.90 -23.52 -8.94
C THR A 12 -2.10 -22.04 -9.22
N VAL A 13 -1.01 -21.30 -9.46
CA VAL A 13 -1.07 -19.86 -9.80
C VAL A 13 -1.63 -19.68 -11.20
N LEU A 14 -1.20 -20.48 -12.18
CA LEU A 14 -1.74 -20.42 -13.54
C LEU A 14 -3.25 -20.69 -13.56
N THR A 15 -3.71 -21.69 -12.82
CA THR A 15 -5.14 -22.03 -12.71
C THR A 15 -5.94 -20.90 -12.06
N ALA A 16 -5.38 -20.26 -11.03
CA ALA A 16 -6.01 -19.10 -10.40
C ALA A 16 -6.10 -17.92 -11.37
N ILE A 17 -5.03 -17.64 -12.12
CA ILE A 17 -5.03 -16.59 -13.14
C ILE A 17 -6.13 -16.87 -14.17
N ASP A 18 -6.23 -18.08 -14.69
CA ASP A 18 -7.25 -18.44 -15.69
C ASP A 18 -8.67 -18.27 -15.16
N ARG A 19 -8.90 -18.67 -13.91
CA ARG A 19 -10.21 -18.54 -13.26
C ARG A 19 -10.62 -17.08 -13.08
N HIS A 20 -9.67 -16.20 -12.74
CA HIS A 20 -9.95 -14.80 -12.42
C HIS A 20 -9.87 -13.86 -13.62
N ALA A 21 -9.09 -14.21 -14.64
CA ALA A 21 -8.96 -13.41 -15.86
C ALA A 21 -10.21 -13.52 -16.75
N GLY A 22 -10.94 -14.64 -16.69
CA GLY A 22 -12.15 -14.87 -17.49
C GLY A 22 -11.85 -15.40 -18.89
N LYS A 23 -12.90 -15.81 -19.63
CA LYS A 23 -12.75 -16.40 -20.98
C LYS A 23 -12.19 -15.36 -21.96
N GLY A 24 -11.04 -15.67 -22.56
CA GLY A 24 -10.39 -14.85 -23.59
C GLY A 24 -9.40 -13.80 -23.05
N ALA A 25 -9.15 -13.76 -21.74
CA ALA A 25 -8.26 -12.77 -21.16
C ALA A 25 -6.76 -13.10 -21.34
N ASN A 26 -5.98 -12.05 -21.56
CA ASN A 26 -4.54 -12.15 -21.76
C ASN A 26 -3.82 -12.31 -20.42
N ARG A 27 -3.26 -13.51 -20.15
CA ARG A 27 -2.49 -13.79 -18.93
C ARG A 27 -1.38 -12.78 -18.67
N SER A 28 -0.69 -12.32 -19.72
CA SER A 28 0.38 -11.33 -19.59
C SER A 28 -0.16 -9.96 -19.15
N GLU A 29 -1.36 -9.58 -19.58
CA GLU A 29 -2.01 -8.35 -19.13
C GLU A 29 -2.50 -8.47 -17.68
N PHE A 30 -3.07 -9.61 -17.31
CA PHE A 30 -3.45 -9.90 -15.93
C PHE A 30 -2.26 -9.79 -14.98
N ILE A 31 -1.14 -10.43 -15.34
CA ILE A 31 0.10 -10.42 -14.56
C ILE A 31 0.66 -8.99 -14.47
N GLU A 32 0.72 -8.26 -15.59
CA GLU A 32 1.20 -6.87 -15.60
C GLU A 32 0.37 -5.97 -14.67
N ASN A 33 -0.96 -6.08 -14.71
CA ASN A 33 -1.84 -5.30 -13.86
C ASN A 33 -1.68 -5.65 -12.37
N ALA A 34 -1.55 -6.94 -12.06
CA ALA A 34 -1.30 -7.40 -10.70
C ALA A 34 0.04 -6.89 -10.16
N VAL A 35 1.11 -6.97 -10.95
CA VAL A 35 2.45 -6.48 -10.58
C VAL A 35 2.44 -4.96 -10.38
N ARG A 36 1.78 -4.20 -11.26
CA ARG A 36 1.62 -2.74 -11.11
C ARG A 36 0.89 -2.37 -9.83
N ALA A 37 -0.23 -3.05 -9.55
CA ALA A 37 -1.00 -2.82 -8.33
C ALA A 37 -0.17 -3.13 -7.08
N TYR A 38 0.60 -4.22 -7.12
CA TYR A 38 1.49 -4.59 -6.02
C TYR A 38 2.60 -3.56 -5.79
N ILE A 39 3.30 -3.12 -6.84
CA ILE A 39 4.34 -2.08 -6.74
C ILE A 39 3.75 -0.77 -6.18
N ALA A 40 2.59 -0.33 -6.68
CA ALA A 40 1.91 0.84 -6.15
C ALA A 40 1.56 0.69 -4.66
N SER A 41 1.20 -0.52 -4.22
CA SER A 41 0.95 -0.80 -2.81
C SER A 41 2.22 -0.72 -1.95
N LEU A 42 3.38 -1.15 -2.47
CA LEU A 42 4.66 -1.05 -1.77
C LEU A 42 5.08 0.41 -1.59
N LEU A 43 4.98 1.22 -2.65
CA LEU A 43 5.30 2.64 -2.60
C LEU A 43 4.42 3.38 -1.58
N ARG A 44 3.10 3.08 -1.56
CA ARG A 44 2.19 3.64 -0.55
C ARG A 44 2.56 3.20 0.87
N LYS A 45 2.93 1.94 1.08
CA LYS A 45 3.35 1.46 2.41
C LYS A 45 4.60 2.19 2.89
N GLU A 46 5.58 2.42 2.02
CA GLU A 46 6.79 3.16 2.36
C GLU A 46 6.50 4.63 2.67
N GLN A 47 5.60 5.27 1.92
CA GLN A 47 5.12 6.63 2.23
C GLN A 47 4.42 6.67 3.59
N ASN A 48 3.44 5.79 3.82
CA ASN A 48 2.71 5.72 5.08
C ASN A 48 3.64 5.47 6.29
N ALA A 49 4.68 4.64 6.12
CA ALA A 49 5.67 4.40 7.17
C ALA A 49 6.47 5.66 7.51
N ARG A 50 6.86 6.44 6.50
CA ARG A 50 7.53 7.74 6.70
C ARG A 50 6.62 8.75 7.39
N ASP A 51 5.37 8.84 6.96
CA ASP A 51 4.39 9.77 7.55
C ASP A 51 4.11 9.40 9.02
N LEU A 52 3.95 8.11 9.32
CA LEU A 52 3.80 7.62 10.69
C LEU A 52 5.01 7.99 11.57
N ALA A 53 6.23 7.89 11.03
CA ALA A 53 7.43 8.27 11.77
C ALA A 53 7.45 9.78 12.09
N ILE A 54 7.01 10.63 11.15
CA ILE A 54 6.87 12.07 11.37
C ILE A 54 5.83 12.37 12.46
N ILE A 55 4.65 11.76 12.37
CA ILE A 55 3.59 11.92 13.39
C ILE A 55 4.12 11.54 14.78
N ASN A 56 4.75 10.37 14.89
CA ASN A 56 5.29 9.89 16.16
C ASN A 56 6.40 10.78 16.71
N ARG A 57 7.27 11.34 15.86
CA ARG A 57 8.31 12.30 16.27
C ARG A 57 7.71 13.55 16.92
N HIS A 58 6.56 14.01 16.44
CA HIS A 58 5.91 15.22 16.94
C HIS A 58 4.87 14.95 18.03
N ALA A 59 4.44 13.70 18.21
CA ALA A 59 3.35 13.32 19.12
C ALA A 59 3.58 13.81 20.56
N ALA A 60 4.78 13.65 21.12
CA ALA A 60 5.06 14.08 22.50
C ALA A 60 4.93 15.60 22.68
N ARG A 61 5.34 16.38 21.68
CA ARG A 61 5.20 17.84 21.70
C ARG A 61 3.73 18.24 21.56
N LEU A 62 3.04 17.72 20.55
CA LEU A 62 1.63 18.01 20.29
C LEU A 62 0.74 17.62 21.47
N ASN A 63 1.00 16.47 22.12
CA ASN A 63 0.26 16.05 23.29
C ASN A 63 0.45 17.01 24.48
N ARG A 64 1.65 17.59 24.65
CA ARG A 64 1.88 18.59 25.69
C ARG A 64 1.17 19.90 25.38
N GLU A 65 1.25 20.38 24.14
CA GLU A 65 0.54 21.59 23.69
C GLU A 65 -0.98 21.43 23.83
N ALA A 66 -1.53 20.26 23.45
CA ALA A 66 -2.94 19.96 23.60
C ALA A 66 -3.37 19.93 25.09
N LYS A 67 -2.53 19.35 25.96
CA LYS A 67 -2.80 19.34 27.40
C LYS A 67 -2.80 20.76 27.99
N ASP A 68 -1.82 21.57 27.62
CA ASP A 68 -1.73 22.97 28.06
C ASP A 68 -2.99 23.76 27.68
N VAL A 69 -3.47 23.63 26.43
CA VAL A 69 -4.73 24.26 25.99
C VAL A 69 -5.94 23.78 26.79
N LEU A 70 -6.04 22.48 27.11
CA LEU A 70 -7.13 21.95 27.92
C LEU A 70 -7.11 22.51 29.36
N ASP A 71 -5.92 22.72 29.92
CA ASP A 71 -5.77 23.30 31.26
C ASP A 71 -6.31 24.75 31.31
N TYR A 72 -6.25 25.53 30.21
CA TYR A 72 -6.90 26.84 30.11
C TYR A 72 -8.44 26.80 29.95
N GLN A 73 -9.00 25.65 29.58
CA GLN A 73 -10.44 25.48 29.33
C GLN A 73 -11.21 24.94 30.55
N ALA A 74 -10.51 24.53 31.62
CA ALA A 74 -11.15 24.16 32.86
C ALA A 74 -11.79 25.39 33.53
N PRO A 75 -13.03 25.30 34.05
CA PRO A 75 -13.63 26.41 34.79
C PRO A 75 -12.80 26.68 36.07
N LEU A 76 -12.58 27.97 36.35
CA LEU A 76 -11.92 28.48 37.55
C LEU A 76 -12.59 27.97 38.85
#